data_AF-R7HVP5-F1
#
_entry.id   AF-R7HVP5-F1
#
_cell.length_a   1.000
_cell.length_b   1.000
_cell.length_c   1.000
_cell.angle_alpha   90.00
_cell.angle_beta   90.00
_cell.angle_gamma   90.00
#
_symmetry.space_group_name_H-M   'P 1'
#
loop_
_entity.id
_entity.type
_entity.pdbx_description
1 polymer ?
#
loop_
_entity_poly.entity_id
_entity_poly.type
_entity_poly.pdbx_seq_one_letter_code
_entity_poly.pdbx_strand_id
1 'polypeptide(L)'
;MCNNQQAYKFLSGTGMGSPFNSMSPSIKLANGVCISLNRINDSSSTQSNIFIDINGTNPPNINGKDLFVFIFRLNEGKIIPEGYVWGKNHDLTTPDLQGNCNKNAKFGGTYCATVIMNAGWEMPKNYPW
;
A
#
# COMPACT_ATOMS: atom_id res chain seq x y z
N MET A 1 7.68 -15.42 5.81
CA MET A 1 7.42 -14.24 4.95
C MET A 1 8.06 -13.03 5.56
N CYS A 2 8.16 -11.93 4.82
CA CYS A 2 8.04 -10.61 5.45
C CYS A 2 6.77 -10.67 6.31
N ASN A 3 6.96 -10.68 7.62
CA ASN A 3 6.27 -11.59 8.54
C ASN A 3 4.73 -11.49 8.51
N ASN A 4 4.02 -12.62 8.41
CA ASN A 4 2.55 -12.68 8.50
C ASN A 4 1.97 -12.24 9.85
N GLN A 5 2.83 -12.06 10.85
CA GLN A 5 2.47 -11.61 12.18
C GLN A 5 2.82 -10.13 12.41
N GLN A 6 3.31 -9.43 11.39
CA GLN A 6 3.71 -8.04 11.52
C GLN A 6 2.45 -7.15 11.54
N ALA A 7 2.34 -6.34 12.61
CA ALA A 7 1.27 -5.38 12.74
C ALA A 7 1.69 -4.05 12.13
N TYR A 8 0.83 -3.50 11.28
CA TYR A 8 1.01 -2.19 10.68
C TYR A 8 0.13 -1.16 11.39
N LYS A 9 0.46 0.11 11.16
CA LYS A 9 -0.35 1.25 11.58
C LYS A 9 -0.76 2.07 10.35
N PHE A 10 -1.91 2.72 10.42
CA PHE A 10 -2.28 3.77 9.45
C PHE A 10 -1.45 5.04 9.68
N LEU A 11 -1.51 6.00 8.76
CA LEU A 11 -0.84 7.30 8.91
C LEU A 11 -1.23 8.06 10.19
N SER A 12 -2.46 7.86 10.66
CA SER A 12 -2.96 8.41 11.93
C SER A 12 -2.29 7.80 13.18
N GLY A 13 -1.56 6.70 13.02
CA GLY A 13 -1.00 5.90 14.10
C GLY A 13 -1.96 4.85 14.67
N THR A 14 -3.22 4.80 14.21
CA THR A 14 -4.17 3.75 14.62
C THR A 14 -3.74 2.39 14.08
N GLY A 15 -4.07 1.32 14.82
CA GLY A 15 -3.72 -0.05 14.42
C GLY A 15 -4.43 -0.46 13.14
N MET A 16 -3.66 -0.99 12.18
CA MET A 16 -4.17 -1.58 10.93
C MET A 16 -4.22 -3.11 11.01
N GLY A 17 -3.34 -3.73 11.81
CA GLY A 17 -3.14 -5.17 11.80
C GLY A 17 -2.30 -5.62 10.61
N SER A 18 -2.48 -6.87 10.16
CA SER A 18 -1.82 -7.39 8.96
C SER A 18 -2.72 -7.16 7.73
N PRO A 19 -2.23 -6.51 6.67
CA PRO A 19 -3.00 -6.33 5.44
C PRO A 19 -3.01 -7.58 4.54
N PHE A 20 -2.35 -8.66 4.98
CA PHE A 20 -2.14 -9.87 4.18
C PHE A 20 -3.16 -10.96 4.49
N ASN A 21 -3.62 -11.64 3.43
CA ASN A 21 -4.40 -12.86 3.55
C ASN A 21 -3.56 -14.04 4.08
N SER A 22 -4.24 -15.08 4.58
CA SER A 22 -3.57 -16.34 4.93
C SER A 22 -2.91 -16.93 3.67
N MET A 23 -1.66 -17.38 3.81
CA MET A 23 -0.85 -17.98 2.74
C MET A 23 -0.53 -17.08 1.53
N SER A 24 -0.61 -15.75 1.65
CA SER A 24 -0.07 -14.83 0.63
C SER A 24 1.41 -15.17 0.33
N PRO A 25 1.90 -15.29 -0.91
CA PRO A 25 3.34 -15.44 -1.13
C PRO A 25 4.08 -14.12 -0.87
N SER A 26 5.34 -14.19 -0.41
CA SER A 26 6.20 -13.02 -0.23
C SER A 26 7.64 -13.27 -0.66
N ILE A 27 8.31 -12.24 -1.14
CA ILE A 27 9.74 -12.23 -1.47
C ILE A 27 10.43 -11.14 -0.63
N LYS A 28 11.58 -11.47 -0.03
CA LYS A 28 12.48 -10.49 0.58
C LYS A 28 13.65 -10.24 -0.35
N LEU A 29 13.86 -8.99 -0.71
CA LEU A 29 14.99 -8.56 -1.53
C LEU A 29 16.27 -8.47 -0.68
N ALA A 30 17.43 -8.49 -1.34
CA ALA A 30 18.74 -8.44 -0.66
C ALA A 30 18.93 -7.17 0.18
N ASN A 31 18.30 -6.05 -0.20
CA ASN A 31 18.30 -4.80 0.53
C ASN A 31 17.30 -4.74 1.70
N GLY A 32 16.59 -5.83 1.98
CA GLY A 32 15.63 -5.93 3.08
C GLY A 32 14.18 -5.60 2.72
N VAL A 33 13.93 -5.03 1.53
CA VAL A 33 12.58 -4.73 1.04
C VAL A 33 11.76 -6.00 0.93
N CYS A 34 10.48 -5.87 1.23
CA CYS A 34 9.51 -6.95 1.34
C CYS A 34 8.38 -6.76 0.34
N ILE A 35 8.20 -7.72 -0.56
CA ILE A 35 7.12 -7.71 -1.54
C ILE A 35 6.18 -8.87 -1.25
N SER A 36 4.89 -8.60 -1.11
CA SER A 36 3.85 -9.59 -0.85
C SER A 36 2.72 -9.47 -1.86
N LEU A 37 2.11 -10.59 -2.22
CA LEU A 37 0.93 -10.65 -3.09
C LEU A 37 -0.19 -11.33 -2.32
N ASN A 38 -1.37 -10.71 -2.24
CA ASN A 38 -2.51 -11.37 -1.65
C ASN A 38 -2.91 -12.61 -2.46
N ARG A 39 -3.22 -13.69 -1.76
CA ARG A 39 -3.60 -14.97 -2.39
C ARG A 39 -4.76 -14.77 -3.36
N ILE A 40 -4.58 -15.22 -4.59
CA ILE A 40 -5.61 -15.30 -5.63
C ILE A 40 -6.34 -16.63 -5.42
N ASN A 41 -7.57 -16.58 -4.90
CA ASN A 41 -8.29 -17.77 -4.44
C ASN A 41 -9.20 -18.40 -5.50
N ASP A 42 -9.51 -17.67 -6.57
CA ASP A 42 -10.45 -18.08 -7.60
C ASP A 42 -9.95 -17.71 -8.99
N SER A 43 -10.12 -18.62 -9.95
CA SER A 43 -9.98 -18.41 -11.39
C SER A 43 -10.76 -17.20 -11.94
N SER A 44 -11.83 -16.77 -11.27
CA SER A 44 -12.62 -15.58 -11.66
C SER A 44 -12.03 -14.25 -11.16
N SER A 45 -10.98 -14.30 -10.32
CA SER A 45 -10.35 -13.09 -9.77
C SER A 45 -9.78 -12.22 -10.90
N THR A 46 -10.21 -10.97 -10.98
CA THR A 46 -9.72 -10.02 -11.99
C THR A 46 -8.58 -9.15 -11.45
N GLN A 47 -8.35 -9.15 -10.14
CA GLN A 47 -7.30 -8.36 -9.50
C GLN A 47 -6.82 -8.98 -8.18
N SER A 48 -5.61 -8.59 -7.75
CA SER A 48 -5.09 -8.86 -6.40
C SER A 48 -4.24 -7.70 -5.90
N ASN A 49 -4.11 -7.56 -4.58
CA ASN A 49 -3.24 -6.54 -3.98
C ASN A 49 -1.78 -7.02 -3.94
N ILE A 50 -0.87 -6.14 -4.35
CA ILE A 50 0.56 -6.24 -4.09
C ILE A 50 0.90 -5.22 -3.01
N PHE A 51 1.74 -5.63 -2.07
CA PHE A 51 2.22 -4.80 -1.00
C PHE A 51 3.74 -4.73 -1.05
N ILE A 52 4.28 -3.52 -0.98
CA ILE A 52 5.72 -3.28 -0.98
C ILE A 52 6.04 -2.57 0.32
N ASP A 53 6.74 -3.25 1.21
CA ASP A 53 7.23 -2.71 2.46
C ASP A 53 8.74 -2.46 2.36
N ILE A 54 9.12 -1.18 2.35
CA ILE A 54 10.52 -0.76 2.20
C ILE A 54 11.33 -0.82 3.50
N ASN A 55 10.65 -0.91 4.65
CA ASN A 55 11.27 -1.02 5.96
C ASN A 55 11.39 -2.50 6.42
N GLY A 56 10.68 -3.39 5.74
CA GLY A 56 10.78 -4.83 5.89
C GLY A 56 10.41 -5.29 7.30
N THR A 57 11.27 -6.08 7.95
CA THR A 57 10.97 -6.66 9.27
C THR A 57 11.22 -5.70 10.45
N ASN A 58 11.50 -4.42 10.21
CA ASN A 58 11.91 -3.45 11.24
C ASN A 58 10.73 -2.56 11.68
N PRO A 59 9.96 -2.91 12.72
CA PRO A 59 8.84 -2.07 13.16
C PRO A 59 9.30 -0.71 13.72
N PRO A 60 8.41 0.31 13.74
CA PRO A 60 7.03 0.27 13.26
C PRO A 60 6.94 0.40 11.72
N ASN A 61 6.06 -0.39 11.09
CA ASN A 61 5.71 -0.19 9.68
C ASN A 61 4.39 0.57 9.55
N ILE A 62 4.44 1.67 8.82
CA ILE A 62 3.34 2.60 8.65
C ILE A 62 2.85 2.56 7.20
N ASN A 63 1.54 2.38 7.03
CA ASN A 63 0.87 2.46 5.74
C ASN A 63 1.07 3.84 5.12
N GLY A 64 1.57 3.89 3.89
CA GLY A 64 1.94 5.13 3.23
C GLY A 64 3.24 5.76 3.73
N LYS A 65 4.12 5.07 4.44
CA LYS A 65 5.52 5.51 4.64
C LYS A 65 6.49 4.40 4.35
N ASP A 66 6.19 3.24 4.92
CA ASP A 66 6.98 2.03 4.79
C ASP A 66 6.26 1.05 3.85
N LEU A 67 4.95 0.89 4.04
CA LEU A 67 4.09 0.02 3.25
C LEU A 67 3.37 0.81 2.14
N PHE A 68 3.53 0.36 0.90
CA PHE A 68 2.86 0.90 -0.28
C PHE A 68 2.00 -0.18 -0.94
N VAL A 69 0.76 0.20 -1.29
CA VAL A 69 -0.23 -0.74 -1.82
C VAL A 69 -0.44 -0.53 -3.32
N PHE A 70 -0.43 -1.63 -4.04
CA PHE A 70 -0.64 -1.72 -5.48
C PHE A 70 -1.73 -2.74 -5.78
N ILE A 71 -2.32 -2.63 -6.96
CA ILE A 71 -3.25 -3.59 -7.53
C ILE A 71 -2.60 -4.20 -8.75
N PHE A 72 -2.51 -5.53 -8.78
CA PHE A 72 -2.28 -6.27 -10.01
C PHE A 72 -3.62 -6.58 -10.67
N ARG A 73 -3.89 -5.95 -11.81
CA ARG A 73 -5.06 -6.22 -12.66
C ARG A 73 -4.74 -7.37 -13.59
N LEU A 74 -5.19 -8.56 -13.22
CA LEU A 74 -4.86 -9.83 -13.85
C LEU A 74 -5.31 -9.87 -15.32
N ASN A 75 -6.49 -9.33 -15.60
CA ASN A 75 -7.06 -9.27 -16.95
C ASN A 75 -6.37 -8.25 -17.88
N GLU A 76 -5.72 -7.23 -17.32
CA GLU A 76 -5.01 -6.20 -18.09
C GLU A 76 -3.50 -6.43 -18.17
N GLY A 77 -2.94 -7.32 -17.32
CA GLY A 77 -1.50 -7.50 -17.18
C GLY A 77 -0.78 -6.27 -16.62
N LYS A 78 -1.45 -5.47 -15.77
CA LYS A 78 -0.93 -4.20 -15.26
C LYS A 78 -0.84 -4.17 -13.74
N ILE A 79 0.23 -3.58 -13.23
CA ILE A 79 0.37 -3.20 -11.82
C ILE A 79 0.20 -1.69 -11.72
N ILE A 80 -0.73 -1.24 -10.88
CA ILE A 80 -1.00 0.18 -10.65
C ILE A 80 -1.04 0.46 -9.15
N PRO A 81 -0.69 1.66 -8.69
CA PRO A 81 -0.85 1.99 -7.28
C PRO A 81 -2.34 2.03 -6.88
N GLU A 82 -2.63 1.67 -5.63
CA GLU A 82 -3.95 1.90 -5.06
C GLU A 82 -4.31 3.39 -5.11
N GLY A 83 -5.58 3.68 -5.40
CA GLY A 83 -6.05 5.05 -5.61
C GLY A 83 -5.83 5.62 -7.02
N TYR A 84 -5.17 4.91 -7.94
CA TYR A 84 -4.89 5.41 -9.31
C TYR A 84 -6.13 5.90 -10.05
N VAL A 85 -7.26 5.18 -9.95
CA VAL A 85 -8.52 5.58 -10.60
C VAL A 85 -9.14 6.79 -9.90
N TRP A 86 -9.15 6.79 -8.56
CA TRP A 86 -9.71 7.88 -7.75
C TRP A 86 -8.95 9.18 -7.97
N GLY A 87 -7.61 9.13 -8.01
CA GLY A 87 -6.72 10.27 -8.19
C GLY A 87 -6.80 10.96 -9.54
N LYS A 88 -7.55 10.41 -10.51
CA LYS A 88 -7.86 11.11 -11.76
C LYS A 88 -8.81 12.28 -11.55
N ASN A 89 -9.71 12.17 -10.58
CA ASN A 89 -10.81 13.11 -10.37
C ASN A 89 -10.89 13.65 -8.93
N HIS A 90 -9.95 13.27 -8.05
CA HIS A 90 -9.95 13.67 -6.64
C HIS A 90 -8.55 14.06 -6.20
N ASP A 91 -8.46 15.05 -5.30
CA ASP A 91 -7.24 15.33 -4.56
C ASP A 91 -7.04 14.24 -3.50
N LEU A 92 -6.01 13.42 -3.70
CA LEU A 92 -5.68 12.32 -2.79
C LEU A 92 -4.93 12.77 -1.53
N THR A 93 -4.66 14.07 -1.39
CA THR A 93 -3.95 14.66 -0.24
C THR A 93 -4.89 15.26 0.80
N THR A 94 -6.20 15.32 0.53
CA THR A 94 -7.24 15.75 1.49
C THR A 94 -7.69 14.58 2.38
N PRO A 95 -8.41 14.81 3.49
CA PRO A 95 -8.96 13.71 4.31
C PRO A 95 -10.29 13.13 3.78
N ASP A 96 -10.77 13.57 2.62
CA ASP A 96 -12.16 13.33 2.18
C ASP A 96 -12.44 11.87 1.81
N LEU A 97 -11.44 11.15 1.30
CA LEU A 97 -11.55 9.72 1.02
C LEU A 97 -10.78 8.93 2.09
N GLN A 98 -11.35 7.80 2.50
CA GLN A 98 -10.80 7.00 3.61
C GLN A 98 -9.35 6.53 3.38
N GLY A 99 -8.98 6.21 2.14
CA GLY A 99 -7.64 5.73 1.78
C GLY A 99 -6.64 6.81 1.40
N ASN A 100 -7.04 8.09 1.42
CA ASN A 100 -6.19 9.19 0.96
C ASN A 100 -4.83 9.23 1.67
N CYS A 101 -3.86 9.83 1.00
CA CYS A 101 -2.54 10.07 1.57
C CYS A 101 -2.61 11.27 2.53
N ASN A 102 -3.33 11.09 3.63
CA ASN A 102 -3.56 12.10 4.65
C ASN A 102 -3.72 11.43 6.03
N LYS A 103 -3.13 12.00 7.08
CA LYS A 103 -3.20 11.47 8.45
C LYS A 103 -4.60 11.47 9.05
N ASN A 104 -5.46 12.38 8.60
CA ASN A 104 -6.82 12.52 9.11
C ASN A 104 -7.82 11.64 8.33
N ALA A 105 -7.39 10.97 7.27
CA ALA A 105 -8.20 9.98 6.58
C ALA A 105 -8.33 8.70 7.41
N LYS A 106 -9.53 8.11 7.47
CA LYS A 106 -9.86 6.95 8.34
C LYS A 106 -8.88 5.77 8.19
N PHE A 107 -8.49 5.47 6.95
CA PHE A 107 -7.54 4.42 6.58
C PHE A 107 -6.36 5.03 5.82
N GLY A 108 -5.90 6.20 6.29
CA GLY A 108 -4.92 7.02 5.60
C GLY A 108 -3.62 6.27 5.31
N GLY A 109 -3.09 6.50 4.10
CA GLY A 109 -1.84 5.91 3.63
C GLY A 109 -1.98 5.01 2.41
N THR A 110 -3.16 4.42 2.19
CA THR A 110 -3.38 3.41 1.14
C THR A 110 -3.15 3.96 -0.27
N TYR A 111 -3.51 5.22 -0.53
CA TYR A 111 -3.37 5.86 -1.83
C TYR A 111 -2.06 6.64 -2.00
N CYS A 112 -1.15 6.59 -1.03
CA CYS A 112 0.09 7.35 -1.08
C CYS A 112 1.00 6.95 -2.25
N ALA A 113 0.99 5.68 -2.68
CA ALA A 113 1.75 5.26 -3.85
C ALA A 113 1.31 6.01 -5.12
N THR A 114 0.01 6.33 -5.27
CA THR A 114 -0.48 7.16 -6.38
C THR A 114 0.01 8.60 -6.27
N VAL A 115 0.02 9.17 -5.06
CA VAL A 115 0.55 10.53 -4.82
C VAL A 115 2.03 10.63 -5.19
N ILE A 116 2.83 9.65 -4.76
CA ILE A 116 4.27 9.57 -5.08
C ILE A 116 4.49 9.37 -6.58
N MET A 117 3.73 8.47 -7.22
CA MET A 117 3.82 8.25 -8.66
C MET A 117 3.51 9.53 -9.44
N ASN A 118 2.46 10.27 -9.05
CA ASN A 118 2.10 11.54 -9.68
C ASN A 118 3.16 12.64 -9.45
N ALA A 119 3.94 12.52 -8.37
CA ALA A 119 5.09 13.38 -8.06
C ALA A 119 6.41 12.87 -8.67
N GLY A 120 6.36 11.98 -9.67
CA GLY A 120 7.57 11.49 -10.37
C GLY A 120 8.38 10.47 -9.57
N TRP A 121 7.74 9.70 -8.69
CA TRP A 121 8.38 8.76 -7.76
C TRP A 121 9.23 9.41 -6.66
N GLU A 122 8.99 10.69 -6.39
CA GLU A 122 9.56 11.41 -5.25
C GLU A 122 8.51 11.63 -4.17
N MET A 123 8.93 11.61 -2.91
CA MET A 123 8.07 12.00 -1.80
C MET A 123 7.90 13.53 -1.85
N PRO A 124 6.68 14.06 -2.08
CA PRO A 124 6.48 15.50 -2.17
C PRO A 124 6.81 16.21 -0.86
N LYS A 125 7.14 17.50 -0.92
CA LYS A 125 7.56 18.27 0.27
C LYS A 125 6.53 18.26 1.40
N ASN A 126 5.24 18.25 1.07
CA ASN A 126 4.12 18.23 2.01
C ASN A 126 3.61 16.80 2.30
N TYR A 127 4.44 15.78 2.08
CA TYR A 127 4.07 14.40 2.36
C TYR A 127 3.67 14.21 3.85
N PRO A 128 2.64 13.41 4.16
CA PRO A 128 2.09 13.27 5.50
C PRO A 128 2.93 12.36 6.42
N TRP A 129 4.20 12.71 6.65
CA TRP A 129 5.09 12.08 7.64
C TRP A 129 4.51 12.17 9.04
#